data_AF-A0A1H1YSI1-F1
#
_entry.id   AF-A0A1H1YSI1-F1
#
_cell.length_a   1.000
_cell.length_b   1.000
_cell.length_c   1.000
_cell.angle_alpha   90.00
_cell.angle_beta   90.00
_cell.angle_gamma   90.00
#
_symmetry.space_group_name_H-M   'P 1'
#
loop_
_entity.id
_entity.type
_entity.pdbx_description
1 polymer ?
#
loop_
_entity_poly.entity_id
_entity_poly.type
_entity_poly.pdbx_seq_one_letter_code
_entity_poly.pdbx_strand_id
1 'polypeptide(L)'
;MNLSLSLYEALTAASAPPEKAKAAADAWEADVQNLASKSDLQQTEERLRTSLSEQGQDLRNLIKDQCGELRATMSEKVNELRTTMTEQVNELRTTMTEQVNELRTTMTEQINELRTTMNGQINELRTTMNGQINELRTTMNEQINELRQILNEESKELRTLIREQSNELRTLIKEQGNEFRNELREQNHELRTLIFEQGAELRAEIREQGSELRLSIQQQGADLRLSMSGLQSQINVMRWQIGLIIICVAVPLFKLAFDLLTR
;
A
#
# COMPACT_ATOMS: atom_id res chain seq x y z
N MET A 1 -21.00 -136.23 -67.76
CA MET A 1 -20.64 -136.82 -69.07
C MET A 1 -19.17 -137.18 -68.99
N ASN A 2 -18.83 -138.44 -69.29
CA ASN A 2 -17.47 -138.96 -69.11
C ASN A 2 -16.60 -138.46 -70.29
N LEU A 3 -15.97 -137.30 -70.11
CA LEU A 3 -15.23 -136.63 -71.18
C LEU A 3 -14.04 -137.46 -71.67
N SER A 4 -13.49 -138.33 -70.82
CA SER A 4 -12.42 -139.28 -71.19
C SER A 4 -12.86 -140.34 -72.18
N LEU A 5 -14.12 -140.80 -72.09
CA LEU A 5 -14.69 -141.75 -73.05
C LEU A 5 -14.84 -141.10 -74.43
N SER A 6 -15.29 -139.83 -74.45
CA SER A 6 -15.41 -139.02 -75.66
C SER A 6 -14.05 -138.70 -76.30
N LEU A 7 -13.01 -138.44 -75.50
CA LEU A 7 -11.65 -138.19 -76.00
C LEU A 7 -11.01 -139.48 -76.53
N TYR A 8 -11.24 -140.62 -75.87
CA TYR A 8 -10.78 -141.94 -76.30
C TYR A 8 -11.40 -142.35 -77.65
N GLU A 9 -12.71 -142.15 -77.82
CA GLU A 9 -13.42 -142.39 -79.09
C GLU A 9 -12.94 -141.47 -80.22
N ALA A 10 -12.70 -140.19 -79.94
CA ALA A 10 -12.18 -139.23 -80.92
C ALA A 10 -10.74 -139.56 -81.38
N LEU A 11 -9.86 -139.99 -80.46
CA LEU A 11 -8.47 -140.37 -80.76
C LEU A 11 -8.39 -141.69 -81.54
N THR A 12 -9.27 -142.66 -81.23
CA THR A 12 -9.35 -143.94 -81.97
C THR A 12 -9.95 -143.76 -83.36
N ALA A 13 -10.95 -142.87 -83.53
CA ALA A 13 -11.47 -142.47 -84.84
C ALA A 13 -10.41 -141.76 -85.71
N ALA A 14 -9.48 -141.03 -85.10
CA ALA A 14 -8.33 -140.40 -85.77
C ALA A 14 -7.17 -141.37 -86.09
N SER A 15 -7.38 -142.69 -85.99
CA SER A 15 -6.39 -143.76 -86.22
C SER A 15 -5.19 -143.79 -85.25
N ALA A 16 -5.31 -143.24 -84.04
CA ALA A 16 -4.30 -143.48 -83.01
C ALA A 16 -4.34 -144.94 -82.50
N PRO A 17 -3.19 -145.61 -82.28
CA PRO A 17 -3.16 -146.98 -81.74
C PRO A 17 -3.92 -147.05 -80.41
N PRO A 18 -4.71 -148.12 -80.16
CA PRO A 18 -5.59 -148.21 -78.99
C PRO A 18 -4.87 -147.97 -77.65
N GLU A 19 -3.63 -148.46 -77.52
CA GLU A 19 -2.81 -148.27 -76.33
C GLU A 19 -2.39 -146.81 -76.11
N LYS A 20 -2.04 -146.07 -77.17
CA LYS A 20 -1.66 -144.66 -77.08
C LYS A 20 -2.87 -143.73 -76.90
N ALA A 21 -3.99 -144.06 -77.56
CA ALA A 21 -5.26 -143.35 -77.37
C ALA A 21 -5.76 -143.48 -75.93
N LYS A 22 -5.62 -144.67 -75.33
CA LYS A 22 -5.92 -144.92 -73.92
C LYS A 22 -5.00 -144.13 -73.00
N ALA A 23 -3.68 -144.20 -73.20
CA ALA A 23 -2.71 -143.47 -72.38
C ALA A 23 -2.91 -141.94 -72.43
N ALA A 24 -3.25 -141.38 -73.59
CA ALA A 24 -3.55 -139.95 -73.73
C ALA A 24 -4.88 -139.55 -73.07
N ALA A 25 -5.90 -140.41 -73.16
CA ALA A 25 -7.18 -140.18 -72.46
C ALA A 25 -7.01 -140.28 -70.94
N ASP A 26 -6.24 -141.26 -70.44
CA ASP A 26 -5.93 -141.44 -69.03
C ASP A 26 -5.07 -140.26 -68.50
N ALA A 27 -4.09 -139.78 -69.28
CA ALA A 27 -3.29 -138.62 -68.92
C ALA A 27 -4.11 -137.32 -68.91
N TRP A 28 -4.99 -137.12 -69.88
CA TRP A 28 -5.89 -135.98 -69.92
C TRP A 28 -6.91 -136.01 -68.78
N GLU A 29 -7.45 -137.18 -68.43
CA GLU A 29 -8.31 -137.33 -67.26
C GLU A 29 -7.56 -137.05 -65.96
N ALA A 30 -6.31 -137.51 -65.82
CA ALA A 30 -5.46 -137.17 -64.69
C ALA A 30 -5.20 -135.66 -64.59
N ASP A 31 -4.93 -134.98 -65.71
CA ASP A 31 -4.73 -133.53 -65.74
C ASP A 31 -6.03 -132.77 -65.44
N VAL A 32 -7.17 -133.20 -65.99
CA VAL A 32 -8.49 -132.59 -65.71
C VAL A 32 -8.91 -132.79 -64.25
N GLN A 33 -8.54 -133.90 -63.61
CA GLN A 33 -8.74 -134.09 -62.17
C GLN A 33 -7.82 -133.23 -61.30
N ASN A 34 -6.66 -132.82 -61.82
CA ASN A 34 -5.74 -131.90 -61.14
C ASN A 34 -6.13 -130.42 -61.33
N LEU A 35 -6.99 -130.09 -62.29
CA LEU A 35 -7.50 -128.72 -62.47
C LEU A 35 -8.55 -128.40 -61.39
N ALA A 36 -8.54 -127.14 -60.95
CA ALA A 36 -9.56 -126.65 -60.02
C ALA A 36 -10.96 -126.84 -60.61
N SER A 37 -11.83 -127.52 -59.87
CA SER A 37 -13.22 -127.71 -60.25
C SER A 37 -13.99 -126.39 -60.13
N LYS A 38 -15.16 -126.30 -60.77
CA LYS A 38 -16.07 -125.15 -60.61
C LYS A 38 -16.42 -124.89 -59.14
N SER A 39 -16.53 -125.96 -58.34
CA SER A 39 -16.78 -125.86 -56.90
C SER A 39 -15.61 -125.21 -56.17
N ASP A 40 -14.36 -125.57 -56.52
CA ASP A 40 -13.16 -125.00 -55.90
C ASP A 40 -13.05 -123.50 -56.18
N LEU A 41 -13.36 -123.09 -57.42
CA LEU A 41 -13.41 -121.68 -57.82
C LEU A 41 -14.51 -120.90 -57.09
N GLN A 42 -15.71 -121.48 -56.95
CA GLN A 42 -16.80 -120.87 -56.18
C GLN A 42 -16.44 -120.73 -54.69
N GLN A 43 -15.76 -121.73 -54.12
CA GLN A 43 -15.29 -121.66 -52.75
C GLN A 43 -14.21 -120.58 -52.57
N THR A 44 -13.31 -120.42 -53.54
CA THR A 44 -12.31 -119.34 -53.51
C THR A 44 -12.93 -117.97 -53.67
N GLU A 45 -13.91 -117.81 -54.57
CA GLU A 45 -14.66 -116.57 -54.75
C GLU A 45 -15.40 -116.17 -53.48
N GLU A 46 -16.13 -117.10 -52.85
CA GLU A 46 -16.85 -116.82 -51.61
C GLU A 46 -15.89 -116.44 -50.49
N ARG A 47 -14.76 -117.16 -50.35
CA ARG A 47 -13.74 -116.85 -49.36
C ARG A 47 -13.11 -115.47 -49.59
N LEU A 48 -12.84 -115.09 -50.84
CA LEU A 48 -12.35 -113.75 -51.19
C LEU A 48 -13.40 -112.68 -50.88
N ARG A 49 -14.66 -112.94 -51.19
CA ARG A 49 -15.78 -112.04 -50.91
C ARG A 49 -15.96 -111.83 -49.41
N THR A 50 -15.92 -112.89 -48.61
CA THR A 50 -15.96 -112.79 -47.14
C THR A 50 -14.77 -111.99 -46.63
N SER A 51 -13.55 -112.32 -47.05
CA SER A 51 -12.34 -111.62 -46.60
C SER A 51 -12.34 -110.13 -46.97
N LEU A 52 -12.78 -109.78 -48.18
CA LEU A 52 -12.88 -108.38 -48.61
C LEU A 52 -13.97 -107.63 -47.82
N SER A 53 -15.08 -108.29 -47.50
CA SER A 53 -16.14 -107.72 -46.65
C SER A 53 -15.65 -107.47 -45.22
N GLU A 54 -14.91 -108.42 -44.65
CA GLU A 54 -14.29 -108.30 -43.32
C GLU A 54 -13.28 -107.14 -43.31
N GLN A 55 -12.34 -107.11 -44.25
CA GLN A 55 -11.38 -106.00 -44.39
C GLN A 55 -12.06 -104.65 -44.59
N GLY A 56 -13.13 -104.58 -45.37
CA GLY A 56 -13.92 -103.37 -45.56
C GLY A 56 -14.64 -102.92 -44.30
N GLN A 57 -15.07 -103.85 -43.45
CA GLN A 57 -15.67 -103.53 -42.16
C GLN A 57 -14.61 -103.07 -41.14
N ASP A 58 -13.46 -103.73 -41.09
CA ASP A 58 -12.34 -103.35 -40.24
C ASP A 58 -11.82 -101.96 -40.59
N LEU A 59 -11.67 -101.65 -41.88
CA LEU A 59 -11.27 -100.33 -42.34
C LEU A 59 -12.30 -99.26 -41.94
N ARG A 60 -13.59 -99.56 -42.07
CA ARG A 60 -14.65 -98.63 -41.62
C ARG A 60 -14.63 -98.39 -40.13
N ASN A 61 -14.42 -99.43 -39.32
CA ASN A 61 -14.30 -99.31 -37.88
C ASN A 61 -13.06 -98.49 -37.50
N LEU A 62 -11.91 -98.77 -38.11
CA LEU A 62 -10.67 -98.02 -37.89
C LEU A 62 -10.83 -96.53 -38.21
N ILE A 63 -11.44 -96.20 -39.36
CA ILE A 63 -11.69 -94.80 -39.75
C ILE A 63 -12.63 -94.11 -38.76
N LYS A 64 -13.66 -94.82 -38.29
CA LYS A 64 -14.62 -94.30 -37.31
C LYS A 64 -13.93 -94.01 -35.97
N ASP A 65 -13.09 -94.93 -35.50
CA ASP A 65 -12.37 -94.79 -34.23
C ASP A 65 -11.35 -93.65 -34.32
N GLN A 66 -10.58 -93.56 -35.40
CA GLN A 66 -9.65 -92.44 -35.65
C GLN A 66 -10.37 -91.09 -35.74
N CYS A 67 -11.53 -91.02 -36.40
CA CYS A 67 -12.35 -89.81 -36.40
C CYS A 67 -12.83 -89.44 -34.99
N GLY A 68 -13.19 -90.44 -34.18
CA GLY A 68 -13.61 -90.25 -32.79
C GLY A 68 -12.48 -89.69 -31.92
N GLU A 69 -11.29 -90.29 -31.99
CA GLU A 69 -10.09 -89.86 -31.27
C GLU A 69 -9.66 -88.44 -31.69
N LEU A 70 -9.67 -88.15 -32.99
CA LEU A 70 -9.35 -86.82 -33.50
C LEU A 70 -10.33 -85.77 -32.97
N ARG A 71 -11.63 -86.09 -32.95
CA ARG A 71 -12.66 -85.19 -32.43
C ARG A 71 -12.51 -84.96 -30.93
N ALA A 72 -12.20 -86.00 -30.17
CA ALA A 72 -11.94 -85.89 -28.73
C ALA A 72 -10.72 -85.01 -28.45
N THR A 73 -9.61 -85.26 -29.14
CA THR A 73 -8.36 -84.49 -29.03
C THR A 73 -8.59 -83.02 -29.39
N MET A 74 -9.33 -82.75 -30.48
CA MET A 74 -9.66 -81.39 -30.89
C MET A 74 -10.52 -80.67 -29.84
N SER A 75 -11.52 -81.37 -29.27
CA SER A 75 -12.37 -80.81 -28.22
C SER A 75 -11.58 -80.49 -26.95
N GLU A 76 -10.63 -81.34 -26.58
CA GLU A 76 -9.74 -81.11 -25.44
C GLU A 76 -8.86 -79.88 -25.66
N LYS A 77 -8.24 -79.76 -26.84
CA LYS A 77 -7.40 -78.61 -27.21
C LYS A 77 -8.18 -77.30 -27.23
N VAL A 78 -9.42 -77.31 -27.70
CA VAL A 78 -10.31 -76.13 -27.66
C VAL A 78 -10.64 -75.73 -26.22
N ASN A 79 -10.90 -76.70 -25.34
CA ASN A 79 -11.18 -76.43 -23.93
C ASN A 79 -9.95 -75.90 -23.19
N GLU A 80 -8.78 -76.48 -23.43
CA GLU A 80 -7.50 -76.01 -22.89
C GLU A 80 -7.24 -74.56 -23.29
N LEU A 81 -7.39 -74.25 -24.59
CA LEU A 81 -7.20 -72.89 -25.10
C LEU A 81 -8.21 -71.90 -24.50
N ARG A 82 -9.47 -72.31 -24.31
CA ARG A 82 -10.50 -71.48 -23.67
C ARG A 82 -10.16 -71.18 -22.21
N THR A 83 -9.66 -72.17 -21.46
CA THR A 83 -9.23 -72.00 -20.08
C THR A 83 -8.05 -71.03 -20.00
N THR A 84 -7.00 -71.26 -20.77
CA THR A 84 -5.81 -70.39 -20.81
C THR A 84 -6.19 -68.94 -21.16
N MET A 85 -7.07 -68.75 -22.15
CA MET A 85 -7.50 -67.41 -22.55
C MET A 85 -8.33 -66.72 -21.47
N THR A 86 -9.14 -67.48 -20.72
CA THR A 86 -9.90 -66.94 -19.57
C THR A 86 -8.97 -66.52 -18.44
N GLU A 87 -7.95 -67.32 -18.14
CA GLU A 87 -6.92 -67.01 -17.14
C GLU A 87 -6.15 -65.74 -17.51
N GLN A 88 -5.68 -65.64 -18.76
CA GLN A 88 -4.98 -64.45 -19.25
C GLN A 88 -5.82 -63.16 -19.16
N VAL A 89 -7.12 -63.25 -19.47
CA VAL A 89 -8.03 -62.10 -19.33
C VAL A 89 -8.21 -61.69 -17.86
N ASN A 90 -8.30 -62.66 -16.95
CA ASN A 90 -8.43 -62.38 -15.52
C ASN A 90 -7.14 -61.79 -14.92
N GLU A 91 -5.98 -62.29 -15.36
CA GLU A 91 -4.67 -61.74 -14.96
C GLU A 91 -4.53 -60.29 -15.46
N LEU A 92 -4.83 -60.04 -16.74
CA LEU A 92 -4.80 -58.69 -17.31
C LEU A 92 -5.73 -57.73 -16.56
N ARG A 93 -6.95 -58.18 -16.21
CA ARG A 93 -7.91 -57.38 -15.44
C ARG A 93 -7.38 -57.05 -14.05
N THR A 94 -6.70 -58.00 -13.40
CA THR A 94 -6.12 -57.82 -12.07
C THR A 94 -5.00 -56.79 -12.12
N THR A 95 -4.03 -56.97 -13.03
CA THR A 95 -2.92 -56.04 -13.25
C THR A 95 -3.42 -54.63 -13.56
N MET A 96 -4.44 -54.49 -14.42
CA MET A 96 -4.99 -53.18 -14.75
C MET A 96 -5.69 -52.51 -13.56
N THR A 97 -6.35 -53.30 -12.70
CA THR A 97 -6.96 -52.78 -11.46
C THR A 97 -5.90 -52.30 -10.47
N GLU A 98 -4.81 -53.05 -10.32
CA GLU A 98 -3.68 -52.68 -9.47
C GLU A 98 -3.02 -51.38 -9.94
N GLN A 99 -2.74 -51.26 -11.25
CA GLN A 99 -2.17 -50.05 -11.84
C GLN A 99 -3.05 -48.80 -11.62
N VAL A 100 -4.38 -48.96 -11.74
CA VAL A 100 -5.32 -47.84 -11.48
C VAL A 100 -5.30 -47.43 -10.00
N ASN A 101 -5.20 -48.38 -9.08
CA ASN A 101 -5.13 -48.10 -7.64
C ASN A 101 -3.80 -47.45 -7.25
N GLU A 102 -2.69 -47.90 -7.83
CA GLU A 102 -1.38 -47.28 -7.65
C GLU A 102 -1.40 -45.83 -8.15
N LEU A 103 -1.89 -45.60 -9.37
CA LEU A 103 -2.02 -44.26 -9.94
C LEU A 103 -2.88 -43.35 -9.05
N ARG A 104 -4.00 -43.85 -8.53
CA ARG A 104 -4.87 -43.10 -7.62
C ARG A 104 -4.17 -42.72 -6.32
N THR A 105 -3.35 -43.63 -5.78
CA THR A 105 -2.58 -43.40 -4.56
C THR A 105 -1.54 -42.31 -4.79
N THR A 106 -0.73 -42.44 -5.85
CA THR A 106 0.28 -41.46 -6.24
C THR A 106 -0.33 -40.08 -6.47
N MET A 107 -1.47 -40.00 -7.18
CA MET A 107 -2.18 -38.72 -7.38
C MET A 107 -2.65 -38.11 -6.06
N THR A 108 -3.13 -38.92 -5.12
CA THR A 108 -3.60 -38.44 -3.81
C THR A 108 -2.42 -37.89 -2.98
N GLU A 109 -1.27 -38.56 -3.01
CA GLU A 109 -0.05 -38.11 -2.36
C GLU A 109 0.44 -36.79 -2.94
N GLN A 110 0.52 -36.67 -4.27
CA GLN A 110 0.90 -35.43 -4.95
C GLN A 110 -0.03 -34.25 -4.61
N ILE A 111 -1.34 -34.49 -4.52
CA ILE A 111 -2.30 -33.45 -4.12
C ILE A 111 -2.06 -33.00 -2.67
N ASN A 112 -1.77 -33.94 -1.77
CA ASN A 112 -1.48 -33.62 -0.37
C ASN A 112 -0.16 -32.87 -0.19
N GLU A 113 0.87 -33.24 -0.95
CA GLU A 113 2.16 -32.53 -0.97
C GLU A 113 1.99 -31.10 -1.50
N LEU A 114 1.27 -30.93 -2.60
CA LEU A 114 0.96 -29.61 -3.16
C LEU A 114 0.18 -28.74 -2.16
N ARG A 115 -0.82 -29.32 -1.47
CA ARG A 115 -1.58 -28.60 -0.43
C ARG A 115 -0.69 -28.18 0.73
N THR A 116 0.24 -29.03 1.16
CA THR A 116 1.18 -28.74 2.25
C THR A 116 2.12 -27.61 1.85
N THR A 117 2.69 -27.68 0.64
CA THR A 117 3.56 -26.63 0.08
C THR A 117 2.85 -25.29 -0.01
N MET A 118 1.62 -25.26 -0.56
CA MET A 118 0.83 -24.03 -0.66
C MET A 118 0.53 -23.42 0.72
N ASN A 119 0.17 -24.24 1.71
CA ASN A 119 -0.05 -23.75 3.08
C ASN A 119 1.23 -23.18 3.70
N GLY A 120 2.39 -23.79 3.43
CA GLY A 120 3.69 -23.27 3.83
C GLY A 120 3.96 -21.87 3.26
N GLN A 121 3.79 -21.72 1.94
CA GLN A 121 3.96 -20.44 1.25
C GLN A 121 3.03 -19.34 1.77
N ILE A 122 1.76 -19.68 2.07
CA ILE A 122 0.80 -18.73 2.66
C ILE A 122 1.26 -18.26 4.05
N ASN A 123 1.79 -19.17 4.87
CA ASN A 123 2.29 -18.82 6.21
C ASN A 123 3.55 -17.95 6.16
N GLU A 124 4.47 -18.23 5.24
CA GLU A 124 5.66 -17.40 5.01
C GLU A 124 5.28 -15.99 4.55
N LEU A 125 4.34 -15.87 3.62
CA LEU A 125 3.82 -14.59 3.14
C LEU A 125 3.15 -13.81 4.28
N ARG A 126 2.34 -14.48 5.11
CA ARG A 126 1.72 -13.86 6.29
C ARG A 126 2.75 -13.34 7.29
N THR A 127 3.79 -14.11 7.53
CA THR A 127 4.88 -13.73 8.44
C THR A 127 5.63 -12.51 7.92
N THR A 128 5.96 -12.52 6.63
CA THR A 128 6.64 -11.41 5.95
C THR A 128 5.81 -10.13 6.01
N MET A 129 4.50 -10.19 5.68
CA MET A 129 3.60 -9.04 5.76
C MET A 129 3.49 -8.48 7.19
N ASN A 130 3.40 -9.35 8.20
CA ASN A 130 3.37 -8.90 9.59
C ASN A 130 4.69 -8.21 10.00
N GLY A 131 5.83 -8.70 9.51
CA GLY A 131 7.13 -8.05 9.70
C GLY A 131 7.14 -6.63 9.12
N GLN A 132 6.73 -6.49 7.86
CA GLN A 132 6.67 -5.19 7.19
C GLN A 132 5.72 -4.20 7.87
N ILE A 133 4.57 -4.67 8.38
CA ILE A 133 3.63 -3.83 9.14
C ILE A 133 4.27 -3.32 10.45
N ASN A 134 5.01 -4.18 11.14
CA ASN A 134 5.69 -3.80 12.38
C ASN A 134 6.83 -2.80 12.15
N GLU A 135 7.61 -2.99 11.08
CA GLU A 135 8.64 -2.04 10.64
C GLU A 135 8.01 -0.68 10.33
N LEU A 136 6.96 -0.65 9.50
CA LEU A 136 6.24 0.58 9.17
C LEU A 136 5.72 1.31 10.42
N ARG A 137 5.12 0.56 11.36
CA ARG A 137 4.62 1.11 12.63
C ARG A 137 5.74 1.72 13.46
N THR A 138 6.93 1.12 13.44
CA THR A 138 8.11 1.60 14.18
C THR A 138 8.61 2.90 13.57
N THR A 139 8.82 2.94 12.24
CA THR A 139 9.21 4.16 11.51
C THR A 139 8.21 5.30 11.71
N MET A 140 6.90 5.02 11.65
CA MET A 140 5.89 6.06 11.90
C MET A 140 5.95 6.61 13.33
N ASN A 141 6.17 5.76 14.33
CA ASN A 141 6.29 6.22 15.71
C ASN A 141 7.55 7.07 15.92
N GLU A 142 8.67 6.71 15.29
CA GLU A 142 9.91 7.50 15.30
C GLU A 142 9.68 8.88 14.69
N GLN A 143 9.08 8.95 13.50
CA GLN A 143 8.74 10.23 12.84
C GLN A 143 7.79 11.10 13.68
N ILE A 144 6.79 10.49 14.34
CA ILE A 144 5.89 11.22 15.25
C ILE A 144 6.66 11.80 16.45
N ASN A 145 7.62 11.04 17.00
CA ASN A 145 8.42 11.50 18.12
C ASN A 145 9.38 12.63 17.71
N GLU A 146 10.00 12.54 16.53
CA GLU A 146 10.82 13.61 15.97
C GLU A 146 10.00 14.89 15.75
N LEU A 147 8.81 14.79 15.14
CA LEU A 147 7.91 15.93 14.98
C LEU A 147 7.51 16.57 16.32
N ARG A 148 7.24 15.75 17.35
CA ARG A 148 6.95 16.26 18.69
C ARG A 148 8.13 16.99 19.32
N GLN A 149 9.36 16.52 19.08
CA GLN A 149 10.56 17.20 19.56
C GLN A 149 10.75 18.56 18.88
N ILE A 150 10.61 18.60 17.55
CA ILE A 150 10.71 19.84 16.76
C ILE A 150 9.68 20.87 17.26
N LEU A 151 8.40 20.48 17.35
CA LEU A 151 7.34 21.37 17.83
C LEU A 151 7.57 21.88 19.26
N ASN A 152 8.12 21.04 20.13
CA ASN A 152 8.45 21.46 21.50
C ASN A 152 9.59 22.47 21.51
N GLU A 153 10.60 22.31 20.66
CA GLU A 153 11.73 23.23 20.60
C GLU A 153 11.31 24.58 19.99
N GLU A 154 10.58 24.56 18.88
CA GLU A 154 9.99 25.78 18.29
C GLU A 154 9.07 26.51 19.29
N SER A 155 8.31 25.79 20.10
CA SER A 155 7.48 26.39 21.15
C SER A 155 8.32 27.08 22.24
N LYS A 156 9.46 26.52 22.63
CA LYS A 156 10.38 27.15 23.59
C LYS A 156 11.06 28.38 23.00
N GLU A 157 11.51 28.30 21.76
CA GLU A 157 12.10 29.43 21.05
C GLU A 157 11.09 30.59 20.96
N LEU A 158 9.86 30.31 20.55
CA LEU A 158 8.80 31.31 20.50
C LEU A 158 8.51 31.94 21.87
N ARG A 159 8.47 31.14 22.94
CA ARG A 159 8.29 31.65 24.31
C ARG A 159 9.44 32.55 24.76
N THR A 160 10.66 32.24 24.32
CA THR A 160 11.85 33.02 24.63
C THR A 160 11.81 34.35 23.90
N LEU A 161 11.51 34.35 22.60
CA LEU A 161 11.35 35.55 21.78
C LEU A 161 10.27 36.48 22.35
N ILE A 162 9.10 35.95 22.71
CA ILE A 162 8.02 36.74 23.32
C ILE A 162 8.47 37.38 24.64
N ARG A 163 9.26 36.65 25.45
CA ARG A 163 9.79 37.16 26.72
C ARG A 163 10.79 38.29 26.51
N GLU A 164 11.69 38.13 25.55
CA GLU A 164 12.69 39.15 25.18
C GLU A 164 11.99 40.43 24.69
N GLN A 165 11.07 40.31 23.74
CA GLN A 165 10.29 41.45 23.25
C GLN A 165 9.48 42.14 24.36
N SER A 166 8.91 41.37 25.29
CA SER A 166 8.18 41.92 26.45
C SER A 166 9.11 42.71 27.39
N ASN A 167 10.35 42.26 27.56
CA ASN A 167 11.35 42.96 28.37
C ASN A 167 11.85 44.23 27.68
N GLU A 168 12.12 44.18 26.37
CA GLU A 168 12.49 45.34 25.58
C GLU A 168 11.40 46.42 25.63
N LEU A 169 10.14 46.04 25.40
CA LEU A 169 9.00 46.96 25.51
C LEU A 169 8.89 47.58 26.90
N ARG A 170 9.11 46.80 27.97
CA ARG A 170 9.11 47.30 29.35
C ARG A 170 10.23 48.32 29.58
N THR A 171 11.41 48.09 29.01
CA THR A 171 12.55 49.02 29.12
C THR A 171 12.25 50.32 28.37
N LEU A 172 11.77 50.24 27.13
CA LEU A 172 11.39 51.41 26.33
C LEU A 172 10.34 52.27 27.04
N ILE A 173 9.30 51.65 27.61
CA ILE A 173 8.26 52.37 28.37
C ILE A 173 8.87 53.09 29.59
N LYS A 174 9.82 52.47 30.29
CA LYS A 174 10.50 53.10 31.44
C LYS A 174 11.37 54.28 31.01
N GLU A 175 12.11 54.13 29.92
CA GLU A 175 12.97 55.19 29.37
C GLU A 175 12.14 56.38 28.93
N GLN A 176 11.11 56.17 28.09
CA GLN A 176 10.18 57.22 27.67
C GLN A 176 9.48 57.87 28.87
N GLY A 177 9.06 57.08 29.86
CA GLY A 177 8.43 57.61 31.07
C GLY A 177 9.38 58.48 31.92
N ASN A 178 10.68 58.19 31.93
CA ASN A 178 11.67 59.01 32.61
C ASN A 178 12.01 60.28 31.81
N GLU A 179 12.14 60.17 30.50
CA GLU A 179 12.33 61.31 29.59
C GLU A 179 11.20 62.32 29.74
N PHE A 180 9.94 61.86 29.64
CA PHE A 180 8.76 62.71 29.84
C PHE A 180 8.74 63.39 31.22
N ARG A 181 9.13 62.69 32.29
CA ARG A 181 9.23 63.30 33.64
C ARG A 181 10.32 64.37 33.71
N ASN A 182 11.44 64.18 33.01
CA ASN A 182 12.54 65.15 32.98
C ASN A 182 12.12 66.40 32.22
N GLU A 183 11.53 66.26 31.04
CA GLU A 183 10.97 67.38 30.26
C GLU A 183 9.94 68.17 31.09
N LEU A 184 9.01 67.48 31.75
CA LEU A 184 8.01 68.12 32.60
C LEU A 184 8.65 68.87 33.78
N ARG A 185 9.75 68.34 34.35
CA ARG A 185 10.49 68.97 35.44
C ARG A 185 11.22 70.23 34.96
N GLU A 186 11.81 70.18 33.77
CA GLU A 186 12.48 71.31 33.12
C GLU A 186 11.48 72.42 32.81
N GLN A 187 10.35 72.10 32.16
CA GLN A 187 9.27 73.06 31.91
C GLN A 187 8.75 73.70 33.20
N ASN A 188 8.57 72.92 34.27
CA ASN A 188 8.18 73.47 35.57
C ASN A 188 9.24 74.39 36.18
N HIS A 189 10.53 74.11 35.95
CA HIS A 189 11.62 74.96 36.42
C HIS A 189 11.66 76.28 35.64
N GLU A 190 11.57 76.22 34.31
CA GLU A 190 11.49 77.41 33.44
C GLU A 190 10.31 78.29 33.81
N LEU A 191 9.11 77.72 34.00
CA LEU A 191 7.92 78.46 34.44
C LEU A 191 8.14 79.17 35.78
N ARG A 192 8.79 78.51 36.76
CA ARG A 192 9.11 79.13 38.06
C ARG A 192 10.10 80.28 37.92
N THR A 193 11.12 80.12 37.07
CA THR A 193 12.10 81.17 36.78
C THR A 193 11.43 82.38 36.15
N LEU A 194 10.60 82.18 35.12
CA LEU A 194 9.83 83.25 34.48
C LEU A 194 8.93 83.99 35.46
N ILE A 195 8.20 83.28 36.33
CA ILE A 195 7.37 83.91 37.38
C ILE A 195 8.23 84.73 38.34
N PHE A 196 9.41 84.25 38.72
CA PHE A 196 10.30 84.96 39.63
C PHE A 196 10.87 86.23 38.98
N GLU A 197 11.32 86.14 37.73
CA GLU A 197 11.84 87.25 36.93
C GLU A 197 10.77 88.32 36.71
N GLN A 198 9.58 87.93 36.24
CA GLN A 198 8.44 88.84 36.07
C GLN A 198 8.03 89.48 37.40
N GLY A 199 8.07 88.72 38.50
CA GLY A 199 7.79 89.26 39.83
C GLY A 199 8.85 90.26 40.31
N ALA A 200 10.12 90.07 39.93
CA ALA A 200 11.21 91.00 40.24
C ALA A 200 11.11 92.28 39.38
N GLU A 201 10.81 92.14 38.10
CA GLU A 201 10.57 93.24 37.16
C GLU A 201 9.41 94.11 37.62
N LEU A 202 8.26 93.51 37.94
CA LEU A 202 7.10 94.22 38.48
C LEU A 202 7.43 94.99 39.77
N ARG A 203 8.24 94.41 40.67
CA ARG A 203 8.68 95.12 41.89
C ARG A 203 9.61 96.29 41.58
N ALA A 204 10.48 96.15 40.58
CA ALA A 204 11.37 97.21 40.15
C ALA A 204 10.56 98.37 39.54
N GLU A 205 9.61 98.07 38.65
CA GLU A 205 8.72 99.06 38.03
C GLU A 205 7.89 99.82 39.09
N ILE A 206 7.27 99.10 40.04
CA ILE A 206 6.54 99.74 41.15
C ILE A 206 7.44 100.67 41.97
N ARG A 207 8.70 100.27 42.21
CA ARG A 207 9.66 101.08 42.97
C ARG A 207 10.07 102.33 42.20
N GLU A 208 10.31 102.20 40.90
CA GLU A 208 10.65 103.30 40.01
C GLU A 208 9.50 104.30 39.92
N GLN A 209 8.29 103.85 39.59
CA GLN A 209 7.07 104.67 39.59
C GLN A 209 6.83 105.35 40.94
N GLY A 210 7.05 104.62 42.05
CA GLY A 210 6.96 105.19 43.40
C GLY A 210 8.00 106.28 43.67
N SER A 211 9.20 106.17 43.10
CA SER A 211 10.25 107.19 43.21
C SER A 211 9.96 108.42 42.35
N GLU A 212 9.46 108.24 41.13
CA GLU A 212 9.04 109.32 40.23
C GLU A 212 7.87 110.11 40.83
N LEU A 213 6.87 109.41 41.38
CA LEU A 213 5.75 110.05 42.07
C LEU A 213 6.24 110.91 43.24
N ARG A 214 7.20 110.42 44.04
CA ARG A 214 7.80 111.21 45.14
C ARG A 214 8.55 112.43 44.63
N LEU A 215 9.34 112.30 43.56
CA LEU A 215 10.04 113.42 42.95
C LEU A 215 9.05 114.47 42.41
N SER A 216 7.98 114.03 41.74
CA SER A 216 6.92 114.91 41.24
C SER A 216 6.23 115.67 42.38
N ILE A 217 5.88 114.99 43.48
CA ILE A 217 5.29 115.63 44.67
C ILE A 217 6.28 116.63 45.31
N GLN A 218 7.57 116.28 45.41
CA GLN A 218 8.59 117.20 45.96
C GLN A 218 8.76 118.44 45.08
N GLN A 219 8.80 118.26 43.76
CA GLN A 219 8.91 119.35 42.79
C GLN A 219 7.69 120.26 42.85
N GLN A 220 6.48 119.69 42.83
CA GLN A 220 5.24 120.46 43.01
C GLN A 220 5.22 121.21 44.35
N GLY A 221 5.69 120.58 45.43
CA GLY A 221 5.82 121.22 46.73
C GLY A 221 6.83 122.37 46.76
N ALA A 222 7.94 122.24 46.05
CA ALA A 222 8.93 123.30 45.88
C ALA A 222 8.37 124.47 45.05
N ASP A 223 7.70 124.19 43.94
CA ASP A 223 7.06 125.19 43.07
C ASP A 223 5.94 125.94 43.81
N LEU A 224 5.14 125.23 44.61
CA LEU A 224 4.14 125.85 45.49
C LEU A 224 4.78 126.80 46.50
N ARG A 225 5.91 126.42 47.11
CA ARG A 225 6.65 127.29 48.05
C ARG A 225 7.23 128.52 47.36
N LEU A 226 7.78 128.37 46.16
CA LEU A 226 8.28 129.50 45.36
C LEU A 226 7.13 130.44 44.98
N SER A 227 5.97 129.90 44.59
CA SER A 227 4.78 130.69 44.29
C SER A 227 4.29 131.44 45.54
N MET A 228 4.26 130.79 46.71
CA MET A 228 3.91 131.42 47.98
C MET A 228 4.90 132.51 48.39
N SER A 229 6.22 132.29 48.23
CA SER A 229 7.22 133.32 48.55
C SER A 229 7.13 134.51 47.59
N GLY A 230 6.82 134.25 46.32
CA GLY A 230 6.49 135.28 45.33
C GLY A 230 5.27 136.11 45.76
N LEU A 231 4.17 135.46 46.14
CA LEU A 231 2.98 136.12 46.68
C LEU A 231 3.30 136.93 47.95
N GLN A 232 4.09 136.37 48.87
CA GLN A 232 4.48 137.06 50.11
C GLN A 232 5.35 138.29 49.82
N SER A 233 6.25 138.20 48.85
CA SER A 233 7.05 139.33 48.38
C SER A 233 6.15 140.41 47.79
N GLN A 234 5.18 140.04 46.94
CA GLN A 234 4.20 140.99 46.43
C GLN A 234 3.37 141.63 47.54
N ILE A 235 2.92 140.86 48.55
CA ILE A 235 2.23 141.41 49.73
C ILE A 235 3.14 142.41 50.45
N ASN A 236 4.42 142.10 50.64
CA ASN A 236 5.37 143.02 51.28
C ASN A 236 5.59 144.30 50.46
N VAL A 237 5.69 144.18 49.14
CA VAL A 237 5.76 145.33 48.22
C VAL A 237 4.48 146.16 48.31
N MET A 238 3.30 145.54 48.31
CA MET A 238 2.02 146.20 48.49
C MET A 238 1.94 146.92 49.85
N ARG A 239 2.40 146.29 50.93
CA ARG A 239 2.48 146.91 52.26
C ARG A 239 3.43 148.12 52.25
N TRP A 240 4.58 148.02 51.58
CA TRP A 240 5.51 149.13 51.40
C TRP A 240 4.90 150.26 50.58
N GLN A 241 4.21 149.95 49.48
CA GLN A 241 3.51 150.93 48.65
C GLN A 241 2.42 151.64 49.44
N ILE A 242 1.62 150.91 50.22
CA ILE A 242 0.62 151.50 51.12
C ILE A 242 1.32 152.41 52.15
N GLY A 243 2.42 151.97 52.76
CA GLY A 243 3.20 152.79 53.69
C GLY A 243 3.76 154.07 53.05
N LEU A 244 4.28 153.97 51.83
CA LEU A 244 4.77 155.11 51.04
C LEU A 244 3.65 156.07 50.68
N ILE A 245 2.47 155.57 50.28
CA ILE A 245 1.29 156.39 50.03
C ILE A 245 0.85 157.09 51.32
N ILE A 246 0.82 156.39 52.46
CA ILE A 246 0.50 156.98 53.76
C ILE A 246 1.49 158.09 54.10
N ILE A 247 2.80 157.90 53.91
CA ILE A 247 3.81 158.94 54.13
C ILE A 247 3.63 160.11 53.16
N CYS A 248 3.46 159.85 51.86
CA CYS A 248 3.26 160.86 50.83
C CYS A 248 1.97 161.66 51.00
N VAL A 249 0.94 161.11 51.65
CA VAL A 249 -0.31 161.83 51.98
C VAL A 249 -0.21 162.52 53.34
N ALA A 250 0.32 161.84 54.36
CA ALA A 250 0.38 162.34 55.73
C ALA A 250 1.43 163.43 55.94
N VAL A 251 2.61 163.36 55.31
CA VAL A 251 3.68 164.36 55.47
C VAL A 251 3.29 165.74 54.92
N PRO A 252 2.72 165.89 53.71
CA PRO A 252 2.24 167.21 53.28
C PRO A 252 1.07 167.71 54.13
N LEU A 253 0.17 166.83 54.61
CA LEU A 253 -0.88 167.21 55.55
C LEU A 253 -0.32 167.71 56.90
N PHE A 254 0.70 167.03 57.44
CA PHE A 254 1.36 167.43 58.70
C PHE A 254 2.18 168.72 58.53
N LYS A 255 2.82 168.91 57.38
CA LYS A 255 3.53 170.15 57.04
C LYS A 255 2.56 171.33 56.90
N LEU A 256 1.40 171.11 56.28
CA LEU A 256 0.33 172.11 56.24
C LEU A 256 -0.19 172.46 57.64
N ALA A 257 -0.35 171.46 58.52
CA ALA A 257 -0.80 171.66 59.90
C ALA A 257 0.24 172.38 60.77
N PHE A 258 1.54 172.11 60.59
CA PHE A 258 2.63 172.75 61.33
C PHE A 258 2.89 174.20 60.89
N ASP A 259 2.81 174.49 59.58
CA ASP A 259 2.90 175.85 59.04
C ASP A 259 1.69 176.72 59.43
N LEU A 260 0.56 176.12 59.83
CA LEU A 260 -0.61 176.81 60.41
C LEU A 260 -0.48 177.09 61.92
N LEU A 261 0.36 176.34 62.67
CA LEU A 261 0.51 176.43 64.13
C LEU A 261 1.68 177.31 64.60
N THR A 262 2.52 177.78 63.69
CA THR A 262 3.67 178.68 63.97
C THR A 262 3.43 180.13 63.54
N ARG A 263 2.15 180.50 63.36
CA ARG A 263 1.69 181.87 63.10
C ARG A 263 1.20 182.57 64.36
#